data_AF-A0A2H9QWS8-F1
#
_entry.id   AF-A0A2H9QWS8-F1
#
_cell.length_a   1.000
_cell.length_b   1.000
_cell.length_c   1.000
_cell.angle_alpha   90.00
_cell.angle_beta   90.00
_cell.angle_gamma   90.00
#
_symmetry.space_group_name_H-M   'P 1'
#
loop_
_entity.id
_entity.type
_entity.pdbx_description
1 polymer ?
#
loop_
_entity_poly.entity_id
_entity_poly.type
_entity_poly.pdbx_seq_one_letter_code
_entity_poly.pdbx_strand_id
1 'polypeptide(L)'
;NALKFYYGEVLKREFVYEIKRPKKDRKLPVVLSHEEVKKVFSSITNLKHKAILMLTYSAGLRVGEVVRLKIEDVDAQRKLIHIRSAKGRKDRYTILSAVALRVLKEYLEKYQPEKWLFCGALESRHISTRTVQAIFEQAKERANIQKDVTVHSLRHSFATHLLESGTDIRYIQELLGHKNLKTTELYTYVSTKSLGKIRSPLDEINLEEITEIAHEEK
;
A
#
# COMPACT_ATOMS: atom_id res chain seq x y z
N ASN A 1 -5.61 -21.51 -16.10
CA ASN A 1 -6.76 -20.67 -16.50
C ASN A 1 -6.87 -20.53 -18.00
N ALA A 2 -5.76 -20.36 -18.74
CA ALA A 2 -5.76 -20.32 -20.20
C ALA A 2 -6.43 -21.55 -20.87
N LEU A 3 -6.13 -22.78 -20.43
CA LEU A 3 -6.73 -24.00 -21.00
C LEU A 3 -8.25 -24.12 -20.76
N LYS A 4 -8.73 -23.82 -19.54
CA LYS A 4 -10.18 -23.77 -19.26
C LYS A 4 -10.89 -22.70 -20.08
N PHE A 5 -10.28 -21.53 -20.24
CA PHE A 5 -10.81 -20.46 -21.07
C PHE A 5 -10.85 -20.85 -22.54
N TYR A 6 -9.77 -21.43 -23.07
CA TYR A 6 -9.70 -21.87 -24.45
C TYR A 6 -10.74 -22.96 -24.75
N TYR A 7 -10.91 -23.95 -23.87
CA TYR A 7 -11.91 -24.99 -24.08
C TYR A 7 -13.35 -24.47 -23.94
N GLY A 8 -13.63 -23.69 -22.89
CA GLY A 8 -14.98 -23.18 -22.63
C GLY A 8 -15.41 -22.08 -23.61
N GLU A 9 -14.57 -21.06 -23.81
CA GLU A 9 -14.93 -19.84 -24.55
C GLU A 9 -14.55 -19.90 -26.04
N VAL A 10 -13.42 -20.53 -26.39
CA VAL A 10 -12.95 -20.58 -27.79
C VAL A 10 -13.46 -21.83 -28.50
N LEU A 11 -13.30 -23.01 -27.89
CA LEU A 11 -13.67 -24.28 -28.51
C LEU A 11 -15.11 -24.73 -28.21
N LYS A 12 -15.81 -24.05 -27.28
CA LYS A 12 -17.15 -24.43 -26.78
C LYS A 12 -17.27 -25.91 -26.43
N ARG A 13 -16.22 -26.48 -25.84
CA ARG A 13 -16.15 -27.89 -25.41
C ARG A 13 -15.93 -27.96 -23.91
N GLU A 14 -16.52 -28.97 -23.28
CA GLU A 14 -16.27 -29.22 -21.87
C GLU A 14 -14.79 -29.57 -21.64
N PHE A 15 -14.17 -28.85 -20.72
CA PHE A 15 -12.80 -29.11 -20.30
C PHE A 15 -12.77 -30.26 -19.29
N VAL A 16 -12.69 -31.50 -19.80
CA VAL A 16 -12.64 -32.72 -18.97
C VAL A 16 -11.19 -33.06 -18.65
N TYR A 17 -10.60 -32.33 -17.70
CA TYR A 17 -9.38 -32.78 -17.04
C TYR A 17 -9.36 -32.23 -15.61
N GLU A 18 -9.36 -33.13 -14.62
CA GLU A 18 -8.99 -32.80 -13.25
C GLU A 18 -7.48 -32.52 -13.19
N ILE A 19 -7.07 -31.34 -13.66
CA ILE A 19 -5.72 -30.86 -13.38
C ILE A 19 -5.65 -30.62 -11.86
N LYS A 20 -5.13 -31.62 -11.12
CA LYS A 20 -4.72 -31.48 -9.73
C LYS A 20 -3.69 -30.36 -9.66
N ARG A 21 -4.13 -29.16 -9.29
CA ARG A 21 -3.23 -28.03 -9.08
C ARG A 21 -2.32 -28.42 -7.91
N PRO A 22 -0.98 -28.39 -8.06
CA PRO A 22 -0.11 -28.53 -6.91
C PRO A 22 -0.53 -27.47 -5.88
N LYS A 23 -0.84 -27.90 -4.66
CA LYS A 23 -1.11 -26.98 -3.56
C LYS A 23 0.19 -26.21 -3.37
N LYS A 24 0.18 -24.92 -3.72
CA LYS A 24 1.34 -24.06 -3.49
C LYS A 24 1.53 -23.98 -1.97
N ASP A 25 2.70 -24.36 -1.48
CA ASP A 25 3.02 -24.27 -0.07
C ASP A 25 2.75 -22.84 0.41
N ARG A 26 1.90 -22.70 1.43
CA ARG A 26 1.60 -21.42 2.05
C ARG A 26 2.75 -21.07 2.99
N LYS A 27 3.83 -20.51 2.43
CA LYS A 27 4.85 -19.85 3.26
C LYS A 27 4.19 -18.70 4.02
N LEU A 28 4.51 -18.58 5.31
CA LEU A 28 4.06 -17.44 6.11
C LEU A 28 4.59 -16.15 5.47
N PRO A 29 3.77 -15.08 5.39
CA PRO A 29 4.22 -13.82 4.82
C PRO A 29 5.38 -13.26 5.65
N VAL A 30 6.45 -12.87 4.97
CA VAL A 30 7.61 -12.23 5.61
C VAL A 30 7.27 -10.77 5.87
N VAL A 31 7.35 -10.38 7.14
CA VAL A 31 7.03 -9.05 7.66
C VAL A 31 8.33 -8.30 8.02
N LEU A 32 8.39 -7.02 7.65
CA LEU A 32 9.42 -6.08 8.11
C LEU A 32 9.06 -5.57 9.51
N SER A 33 10.03 -5.51 10.40
CA SER A 33 9.89 -4.84 11.71
C SER A 33 9.89 -3.32 11.56
N HIS A 34 9.46 -2.61 12.60
CA HIS A 34 9.50 -1.13 12.64
C HIS A 34 10.89 -0.56 12.32
N GLU A 35 11.95 -1.15 12.87
CA GLU A 35 13.34 -0.75 12.60
C GLU A 35 13.76 -0.97 11.14
N GLU A 36 13.36 -2.09 10.54
CA GLU A 36 13.66 -2.36 9.12
C GLU A 36 12.89 -1.40 8.22
N VAL A 37 11.63 -1.10 8.54
CA VAL A 37 10.83 -0.09 7.84
C VAL A 37 11.49 1.29 7.95
N LYS A 38 11.97 1.68 9.14
CA LYS A 38 12.71 2.93 9.36
C LYS A 38 13.94 2.97 8.45
N LYS A 39 14.80 1.94 8.47
CA LYS A 39 16.00 1.84 7.61
C LYS A 39 15.68 1.97 6.13
N VAL A 40 14.64 1.28 5.65
CA VAL A 40 14.20 1.37 4.25
C VAL A 40 13.82 2.80 3.89
N PHE A 41 13.03 3.50 4.71
CA PHE A 41 12.62 4.87 4.41
C PHE A 41 13.75 5.91 4.55
N SER A 42 14.67 5.73 5.49
CA SER A 42 15.87 6.58 5.63
C SER A 42 16.79 6.47 4.41
N SER A 43 16.88 5.29 3.80
CA SER A 43 17.74 5.05 2.63
C SER A 43 17.28 5.75 1.34
N ILE A 44 16.07 6.30 1.33
CA ILE A 44 15.46 6.91 0.14
C ILE A 44 15.67 8.42 0.18
N THR A 45 16.48 8.93 -0.75
CA THR A 45 16.72 10.37 -0.88
C THR A 45 15.66 11.08 -1.74
N ASN A 46 15.17 10.41 -2.78
CA ASN A 46 14.17 11.00 -3.67
C ASN A 46 12.80 11.13 -2.97
N LEU A 47 12.32 12.36 -2.82
CA LEU A 47 11.08 12.68 -2.12
C LEU A 47 9.84 11.97 -2.68
N LYS A 48 9.73 11.86 -4.01
CA LYS A 48 8.63 11.15 -4.67
C LYS A 48 8.65 9.66 -4.32
N HIS A 49 9.83 9.05 -4.36
CA HIS A 49 10.02 7.63 -4.02
C HIS A 49 9.66 7.37 -2.54
N LYS A 50 10.11 8.28 -1.66
CA LYS A 50 9.83 8.23 -0.22
C LYS A 50 8.32 8.31 0.03
N ALA A 51 7.63 9.29 -0.56
CA ALA A 51 6.18 9.46 -0.46
C ALA A 51 5.40 8.21 -0.92
N ILE A 52 5.77 7.61 -2.06
CA ILE A 52 5.09 6.40 -2.59
C ILE A 52 5.17 5.23 -1.60
N LEU A 53 6.37 4.94 -1.09
CA LEU A 53 6.56 3.79 -0.22
C LEU A 53 6.00 4.03 1.20
N MET A 54 6.10 5.27 1.70
CA MET A 54 5.46 5.66 2.96
C MET A 54 3.94 5.56 2.89
N LEU A 55 3.29 5.99 1.81
CA LEU A 55 1.85 5.79 1.62
C LEU A 55 1.48 4.30 1.50
N THR A 56 2.32 3.52 0.83
CA THR A 56 2.09 2.07 0.69
C THR A 56 2.04 1.38 2.06
N TYR A 57 2.98 1.72 2.94
CA TYR A 57 3.02 1.20 4.30
C TYR A 57 1.95 1.83 5.19
N SER A 58 1.91 3.17 5.35
CA SER A 58 1.00 3.84 6.30
C SER A 58 -0.49 3.67 6.04
N ALA A 59 -0.87 3.46 4.78
CA ALA A 59 -2.27 3.33 4.38
C ALA A 59 -2.60 1.90 3.89
N GLY A 60 -1.64 0.97 3.96
CA GLY A 60 -1.82 -0.41 3.54
C GLY A 60 -2.17 -0.59 2.07
N LEU A 61 -1.71 0.29 1.17
CA LEU A 61 -2.11 0.27 -0.24
C LEU A 61 -1.49 -0.91 -1.00
N ARG A 62 -2.21 -1.45 -1.98
CA ARG A 62 -1.60 -2.30 -3.01
C ARG A 62 -0.76 -1.42 -3.93
N VAL A 63 0.29 -2.00 -4.53
CA VAL A 63 1.10 -1.29 -5.54
C VAL A 63 0.23 -0.73 -6.67
N GLY A 64 -0.79 -1.45 -7.12
CA GLY A 64 -1.72 -0.96 -8.13
C GLY A 64 -2.61 0.20 -7.67
N GLU A 65 -2.92 0.28 -6.37
CA GLU A 65 -3.73 1.35 -5.78
C GLU A 65 -2.90 2.63 -5.65
N VAL A 66 -1.69 2.55 -5.08
CA VAL A 66 -0.82 3.72 -4.89
C VAL A 66 -0.43 4.36 -6.22
N VAL A 67 -0.13 3.56 -7.25
CA VAL A 67 0.22 4.15 -8.56
C VAL A 67 -0.95 4.82 -9.24
N ARG A 68 -2.20 4.44 -8.97
CA ARG A 68 -3.39 5.05 -9.59
C ARG A 68 -4.05 6.10 -8.70
N LEU A 69 -3.41 6.49 -7.60
CA LEU A 69 -3.97 7.51 -6.73
C LEU A 69 -3.99 8.86 -7.44
N LYS A 70 -5.07 9.61 -7.29
CA LYS A 70 -5.15 11.01 -7.73
C LYS A 70 -5.01 11.95 -6.55
N ILE A 71 -4.79 13.22 -6.84
CA ILE A 71 -4.69 14.28 -5.82
C ILE A 71 -6.03 14.44 -5.08
N GLU A 72 -7.15 14.40 -5.82
CA GLU A 72 -8.51 14.48 -5.28
C GLU A 72 -8.88 13.33 -4.32
N ASP A 73 -8.12 12.24 -4.32
CA ASP A 73 -8.37 11.09 -3.46
C ASP A 73 -7.80 11.28 -2.05
N VAL A 74 -6.98 12.31 -1.81
CA VAL A 74 -6.35 12.58 -0.52
C VAL A 74 -7.14 13.64 0.24
N ASP A 75 -7.77 13.23 1.34
CA ASP A 75 -8.43 14.13 2.28
C ASP A 75 -7.49 14.43 3.44
N ALA A 76 -6.72 15.52 3.31
CA ALA A 76 -5.76 15.95 4.32
C ALA A 76 -6.43 16.40 5.64
N GLN A 77 -7.66 16.91 5.59
CA GLN A 77 -8.38 17.38 6.77
C GLN A 77 -8.85 16.21 7.63
N ARG A 78 -9.42 15.18 7.00
CA ARG A 78 -9.89 13.97 7.70
C ARG A 78 -8.80 12.93 7.88
N LYS A 79 -7.61 13.14 7.29
CA LYS A 79 -6.50 12.18 7.26
C LYS A 79 -6.94 10.83 6.69
N LEU A 80 -7.63 10.87 5.55
CA LEU A 80 -8.12 9.69 4.85
C LEU A 80 -7.68 9.71 3.39
N ILE A 81 -7.54 8.51 2.81
CA ILE A 81 -7.32 8.32 1.39
C ILE A 81 -8.49 7.52 0.83
N HIS A 82 -9.10 8.03 -0.24
CA HIS A 82 -10.15 7.37 -0.99
C HIS A 82 -9.57 6.45 -2.06
N ILE A 83 -9.74 5.15 -1.92
CA ILE A 83 -9.26 4.16 -2.89
C ILE A 83 -10.37 3.78 -3.84
N ARG A 84 -10.32 4.34 -5.03
CA ARG A 84 -11.25 4.02 -6.12
C ARG A 84 -10.96 2.66 -6.73
N SER A 85 -12.01 1.90 -7.05
CA SER A 85 -11.93 0.64 -7.79
C SER A 85 -11.03 -0.42 -7.15
N ALA A 86 -11.14 -0.65 -5.84
CA ALA A 86 -10.51 -1.82 -5.22
C ALA A 86 -11.08 -3.12 -5.81
N LYS A 87 -10.27 -4.20 -5.79
CA LYS A 87 -10.61 -5.52 -6.38
C LYS A 87 -12.08 -5.89 -6.16
N GLY A 88 -12.87 -5.90 -7.23
CA GLY A 88 -14.32 -6.13 -7.18
C GLY A 88 -15.21 -4.88 -7.27
N ARG A 89 -14.68 -3.75 -7.78
CA ARG A 89 -15.40 -2.49 -8.06
C ARG A 89 -16.07 -1.84 -6.83
N LYS A 90 -15.43 -1.95 -5.66
CA LYS A 90 -15.90 -1.22 -4.47
C LYS A 90 -14.84 -0.23 -4.03
N ASP A 91 -15.27 0.99 -3.80
CA ASP A 91 -14.44 2.03 -3.24
C ASP A 91 -14.31 1.81 -1.72
N ARG A 92 -13.21 2.29 -1.13
CA ARG A 92 -13.01 2.29 0.32
C ARG A 92 -12.21 3.50 0.77
N TYR A 93 -12.32 3.84 2.03
CA TYR A 93 -11.38 4.75 2.68
C TYR A 93 -10.31 3.97 3.44
N THR A 94 -9.11 4.53 3.49
CA THR A 94 -8.04 4.08 4.39
C THR A 94 -7.45 5.29 5.12
N ILE A 95 -6.68 5.04 6.17
CA ILE A 95 -6.05 6.09 6.98
C ILE A 95 -4.85 6.71 6.27
N LEU A 96 -4.57 7.96 6.60
CA LEU A 96 -3.37 8.69 6.19
C LEU A 96 -2.57 9.08 7.43
N SER A 97 -1.35 8.54 7.56
CA SER A 97 -0.41 8.93 8.60
C SER A 97 -0.13 10.44 8.56
N ALA A 98 -0.02 11.05 9.74
CA ALA A 98 0.39 12.46 9.84
C ALA A 98 1.81 12.65 9.29
N VAL A 99 2.71 11.70 9.55
CA VAL A 99 4.07 11.73 9.03
C VAL A 99 4.08 11.57 7.50
N ALA A 100 3.30 10.63 6.94
CA ALA A 100 3.17 10.51 5.49
C ALA A 100 2.57 11.76 4.85
N LEU A 101 1.60 12.41 5.51
CA LEU A 101 1.00 13.66 5.05
C LEU A 101 2.01 14.81 5.00
N ARG A 102 2.95 14.91 5.96
CA ARG A 102 4.04 15.91 5.91
C ARG A 102 4.90 15.74 4.65
N VAL A 103 5.42 14.54 4.44
CA VAL A 103 6.23 14.20 3.26
C VAL A 103 5.44 14.39 1.97
N LEU A 104 4.15 14.09 1.98
CA LEU A 104 3.28 14.29 0.82
C LEU A 104 3.07 15.78 0.51
N LYS A 105 2.95 16.65 1.51
CA LYS A 105 2.85 18.10 1.31
C LYS A 105 4.11 18.66 0.65
N GLU A 106 5.28 18.31 1.17
CA GLU A 106 6.57 18.70 0.58
C GLU A 106 6.67 18.22 -0.88
N TYR A 107 6.20 17.00 -1.16
CA TYR A 107 6.15 16.46 -2.52
C TYR A 107 5.23 17.28 -3.42
N LEU A 108 4.02 17.61 -2.96
CA LEU A 108 3.04 18.39 -3.74
C LEU A 108 3.55 19.81 -4.03
N GLU A 109 4.19 20.45 -3.06
CA GLU A 109 4.79 21.78 -3.24
C GLU A 109 5.94 21.76 -4.25
N LYS A 110 6.79 20.74 -4.22
CA LYS A 110 7.96 20.62 -5.09
C LYS A 110 7.63 20.21 -6.53
N TYR A 111 6.70 19.27 -6.71
CA TYR A 111 6.44 18.65 -8.02
C TYR A 111 5.14 19.11 -8.67
N GLN A 112 4.23 19.74 -7.92
CA GLN A 112 2.96 20.32 -8.40
C GLN A 112 2.24 19.44 -9.44
N PRO A 113 1.95 18.16 -9.13
CA PRO A 113 1.24 17.31 -10.07
C PRO A 113 -0.17 17.85 -10.34
N GLU A 114 -0.72 17.60 -11.54
CA GLU A 114 -2.06 18.07 -11.89
C GLU A 114 -3.16 17.02 -11.68
N LYS A 115 -2.92 15.77 -12.10
CA LYS A 115 -3.96 14.73 -12.17
C LYS A 115 -3.65 13.52 -11.30
N TRP A 116 -2.56 12.83 -11.63
CA TRP A 116 -2.10 11.67 -10.87
C TRP A 116 -1.27 12.15 -9.70
N LEU A 117 -1.46 11.56 -8.52
CA LEU A 117 -0.62 11.91 -7.38
C LEU A 117 0.85 11.62 -7.68
N PHE A 118 1.14 10.55 -8.42
CA PHE A 118 2.49 10.20 -8.85
C PHE A 118 2.55 10.01 -10.37
N CYS A 119 3.03 11.03 -11.08
CA CYS A 119 3.20 10.99 -12.53
C CYS A 119 4.29 9.99 -12.97
N GLY A 120 4.17 9.46 -14.18
CA GLY A 120 5.21 8.65 -14.83
C GLY A 120 6.26 9.54 -15.51
N ALA A 121 6.88 9.01 -16.56
CA ALA A 121 7.76 9.80 -17.43
C ALA A 121 6.98 10.86 -18.24
N LEU A 122 5.69 10.62 -18.48
CA LEU A 122 4.74 11.57 -19.04
C LEU A 122 3.74 11.95 -17.95
N GLU A 123 3.44 13.24 -17.81
CA GLU A 123 2.53 13.76 -16.78
C GLU A 123 1.09 13.23 -16.93
N SER A 124 0.68 12.93 -18.16
CA SER A 124 -0.63 12.34 -18.47
C SER A 124 -0.79 10.90 -17.95
N ARG A 125 0.30 10.23 -17.61
CA ARG A 125 0.32 8.84 -17.14
C ARG A 125 0.77 8.77 -15.69
N HIS A 126 0.23 7.82 -14.96
CA HIS A 126 0.75 7.52 -13.64
C HIS A 126 2.07 6.73 -13.70
N ILE A 127 2.82 6.72 -12.60
CA ILE A 127 4.01 5.88 -12.44
C ILE A 127 3.66 4.40 -12.63
N SER A 128 4.57 3.60 -13.19
CA SER A 128 4.31 2.17 -13.40
C SER A 128 4.49 1.37 -12.11
N THR A 129 3.77 0.25 -11.97
CA THR A 129 3.95 -0.67 -10.83
C THR A 129 5.36 -1.24 -10.78
N ARG A 130 5.97 -1.50 -11.95
CA ARG A 130 7.35 -2.00 -12.07
C ARG A 130 8.35 -0.99 -11.53
N THR A 131 8.13 0.30 -11.79
CA THR A 131 8.97 1.38 -11.25
C THR A 131 8.90 1.40 -9.73
N VAL A 132 7.71 1.31 -9.13
CA VAL A 132 7.56 1.27 -7.66
C VAL A 132 8.24 0.03 -7.06
N GLN A 133 8.14 -1.13 -7.71
CA GLN A 133 8.85 -2.33 -7.29
C GLN A 133 10.36 -2.15 -7.34
N ALA A 134 10.90 -1.56 -8.41
CA ALA A 134 12.33 -1.27 -8.53
C ALA A 134 12.81 -0.25 -7.49
N ILE A 135 12.01 0.78 -7.19
CA ILE A 135 12.30 1.75 -6.13
C ILE A 135 12.46 1.04 -4.79
N PHE A 136 11.52 0.15 -4.46
CA PHE A 136 11.57 -0.61 -3.21
C PHE A 136 12.77 -1.56 -3.17
N GLU A 137 13.07 -2.25 -4.28
CA GLU A 137 14.21 -3.16 -4.35
C GLU A 137 15.54 -2.43 -4.08
N GLN A 138 15.74 -1.27 -4.73
CA GLN A 138 16.93 -0.46 -4.47
C GLN A 138 16.99 0.07 -3.03
N ALA A 139 15.85 0.44 -2.44
CA ALA A 139 15.79 0.88 -1.05
C ALA A 139 16.12 -0.27 -0.08
N LYS A 140 15.62 -1.47 -0.37
CA LYS A 140 15.90 -2.70 0.38
C LYS A 140 17.39 -3.02 0.37
N GLU A 141 18.03 -2.94 -0.80
CA GLU A 141 19.48 -3.14 -0.97
C GLU A 141 20.28 -2.09 -0.19
N ARG A 142 19.96 -0.79 -0.34
CA ARG A 142 20.65 0.29 0.40
C ARG A 142 20.48 0.19 1.92
N ALA A 143 19.32 -0.29 2.38
CA ALA A 143 19.03 -0.51 3.79
C ALA A 143 19.60 -1.83 4.34
N ASN A 144 20.33 -2.60 3.51
CA ASN A 144 20.93 -3.90 3.86
C ASN A 144 19.91 -4.90 4.45
N ILE A 145 18.70 -4.94 3.88
CA ILE A 145 17.65 -5.87 4.30
C ILE A 145 17.81 -7.21 3.60
N GLN A 146 18.21 -8.22 4.36
CA GLN A 146 18.48 -9.58 3.87
C GLN A 146 17.21 -10.42 3.66
N LYS A 147 16.06 -9.97 4.19
CA LYS A 147 14.79 -10.69 4.04
C LYS A 147 14.30 -10.65 2.60
N ASP A 148 13.70 -11.75 2.15
CA ASP A 148 12.97 -11.80 0.88
C ASP A 148 11.63 -11.07 1.00
N VAL A 149 11.70 -9.74 0.95
CA VAL A 149 10.54 -8.83 1.05
C VAL A 149 10.32 -8.10 -0.25
N THR A 150 9.06 -7.75 -0.50
CA THR A 150 8.63 -6.96 -1.65
C THR A 150 7.75 -5.79 -1.20
N VAL A 151 7.30 -4.95 -2.14
CA VAL A 151 6.30 -3.90 -1.88
C VAL A 151 5.05 -4.46 -1.18
N HIS A 152 4.67 -5.72 -1.44
CA HIS A 152 3.52 -6.33 -0.75
C HIS A 152 3.81 -6.63 0.73
N SER A 153 5.07 -6.88 1.08
CA SER A 153 5.50 -7.07 2.47
C SER A 153 5.30 -5.80 3.29
N LEU A 154 5.45 -4.60 2.73
CA LEU A 154 5.11 -3.34 3.42
C LEU A 154 3.63 -3.31 3.84
N ARG A 155 2.73 -3.74 2.96
CA ARG A 155 1.30 -3.85 3.26
C ARG A 155 1.02 -4.92 4.31
N HIS A 156 1.76 -6.03 4.31
CA HIS A 156 1.64 -7.05 5.35
C HIS A 156 2.16 -6.55 6.70
N SER A 157 3.28 -5.82 6.73
CA SER A 157 3.78 -5.15 7.92
C SER A 157 2.78 -4.17 8.49
N PHE A 158 2.17 -3.33 7.65
CA PHE A 158 1.10 -2.43 8.09
C PHE A 158 -0.04 -3.16 8.83
N ALA A 159 -0.54 -4.25 8.24
CA ALA A 159 -1.61 -5.03 8.85
C ALA A 159 -1.18 -5.69 10.17
N THR A 160 0.06 -6.19 10.21
CA THR A 160 0.61 -6.88 11.38
C THR A 160 0.85 -5.89 12.51
N HIS A 161 1.48 -4.76 12.22
CA HIS A 161 1.77 -3.73 13.22
C HIS A 161 0.50 -3.07 13.77
N LEU A 162 -0.54 -2.88 12.94
CA LEU A 162 -1.85 -2.44 13.45
C LEU A 162 -2.46 -3.46 14.43
N LEU A 163 -2.32 -4.75 14.14
CA LEU A 163 -2.83 -5.80 15.03
C LEU A 163 -2.02 -5.84 16.34
N GLU A 164 -0.70 -5.72 16.25
CA GLU A 164 0.22 -5.65 17.39
C GLU A 164 -0.02 -4.43 18.28
N SER A 165 -0.42 -3.28 17.70
CA SER A 165 -0.82 -2.08 18.45
C SER A 165 -2.24 -2.16 19.04
N GLY A 166 -2.92 -3.30 18.90
CA GLY A 166 -4.24 -3.56 19.49
C GLY A 166 -5.41 -3.05 18.64
N THR A 167 -5.21 -2.71 17.37
CA THR A 167 -6.30 -2.34 16.47
C THR A 167 -7.19 -3.57 16.18
N ASP A 168 -8.50 -3.42 16.35
CA ASP A 168 -9.45 -4.50 16.07
C ASP A 168 -9.36 -4.93 14.59
N ILE A 169 -9.24 -6.24 14.38
CA ILE A 169 -9.08 -6.90 13.08
C ILE A 169 -10.15 -6.49 12.06
N ARG A 170 -11.36 -6.10 12.50
CA ARG A 170 -12.44 -5.62 11.65
C ARG A 170 -12.07 -4.32 10.95
N TYR A 171 -11.49 -3.37 11.69
CA TYR A 171 -10.99 -2.12 11.09
C TYR A 171 -9.84 -2.40 10.13
N ILE A 172 -8.91 -3.29 10.50
CA ILE A 172 -7.79 -3.68 9.63
C ILE A 172 -8.30 -4.27 8.30
N GLN A 173 -9.30 -5.15 8.36
CA GLN A 173 -9.91 -5.76 7.18
C GLN A 173 -10.59 -4.74 6.26
N GLU A 174 -11.24 -3.74 6.83
CA GLU A 174 -11.87 -2.65 6.09
C GLU A 174 -10.83 -1.75 5.40
N LEU A 175 -9.79 -1.31 6.13
CA LEU A 175 -8.68 -0.52 5.58
C LEU A 175 -8.01 -1.23 4.40
N LEU A 176 -7.83 -2.55 4.50
CA LEU A 176 -7.24 -3.38 3.45
C LEU A 176 -8.25 -3.76 2.34
N GLY A 177 -9.55 -3.57 2.58
CA GLY A 177 -10.65 -3.99 1.71
C GLY A 177 -10.57 -5.47 1.34
N HIS A 178 -10.51 -6.34 2.35
CA HIS A 178 -10.63 -7.79 2.17
C HIS A 178 -12.10 -8.19 2.13
N LYS A 179 -12.50 -8.95 1.10
CA LYS A 179 -13.91 -9.22 0.75
C LYS A 179 -14.47 -10.53 1.34
N ASN A 180 -13.65 -11.35 2.01
CA ASN A 180 -14.08 -12.65 2.52
C ASN A 180 -14.20 -12.64 4.05
N LEU A 181 -15.42 -12.39 4.51
CA LEU A 181 -15.93 -12.95 5.74
C LEU A 181 -17.09 -13.87 5.32
N LYS A 182 -16.93 -15.19 5.48
CA LYS A 182 -18.11 -16.06 5.54
C LYS A 182 -18.82 -15.72 6.85
N THR A 183 -19.76 -14.77 6.81
CA THR A 183 -20.91 -14.55 7.72
C THR A 183 -21.45 -13.15 7.47
N THR A 184 -22.57 -13.08 6.77
CA THR A 184 -23.17 -11.88 6.18
C THR A 184 -24.06 -11.08 7.16
N GLU A 185 -24.14 -11.45 8.44
CA GLU A 185 -25.16 -10.89 9.37
C GLU A 185 -24.61 -9.92 10.45
N LEU A 186 -23.34 -9.54 10.40
CA LEU A 186 -22.69 -8.68 11.41
C LEU A 186 -22.02 -7.43 10.81
N TYR A 187 -22.64 -6.82 9.80
CA TYR A 187 -22.22 -5.51 9.27
C TYR A 187 -22.72 -4.39 10.21
N THR A 188 -22.04 -4.17 11.33
CA THR A 188 -22.21 -2.94 12.09
C THR A 188 -21.33 -1.85 11.47
N TYR A 189 -21.95 -0.74 11.06
CA TYR A 189 -21.35 0.42 10.42
C TYR A 189 -20.04 0.88 11.09
N VAL A 190 -18.90 0.63 10.45
CA VAL A 190 -17.71 1.42 10.74
C VAL A 190 -17.84 2.74 9.99
N SER A 191 -17.92 3.83 10.75
CA SER A 191 -17.99 5.17 10.16
C SER A 191 -16.59 5.66 9.76
N THR A 192 -16.50 6.49 8.73
CA THR A 192 -15.25 7.19 8.36
C THR A 192 -14.68 8.03 9.51
N LYS A 193 -15.55 8.54 10.40
CA LYS A 193 -15.13 9.22 11.63
C LYS A 193 -14.40 8.29 12.61
N SER A 194 -14.75 7.01 12.65
CA SER A 194 -14.08 6.01 13.48
C SER A 194 -12.73 5.63 12.87
N LEU A 195 -12.64 5.50 11.55
CA LEU A 195 -11.38 5.19 10.84
C LEU A 195 -10.31 6.28 11.05
N GLY A 196 -10.69 7.57 10.99
CA GLY A 196 -9.74 8.68 11.18
C GLY A 196 -9.11 8.77 12.59
N LYS A 197 -9.62 8.00 13.57
CA LYS A 197 -9.03 7.91 14.93
C LYS A 197 -7.92 6.85 15.03
N ILE A 198 -7.87 5.91 14.08
CA ILE A 198 -6.86 4.86 14.08
C ILE A 198 -5.52 5.51 13.74
N ARG A 199 -4.53 5.29 14.60
CA ARG A 199 -3.15 5.75 14.37
C ARG A 199 -2.48 4.78 13.40
N SER A 200 -1.80 5.31 12.40
CA SER A 200 -1.02 4.48 11.48
C SER A 200 0.26 4.03 12.19
N PRO A 201 0.74 2.79 11.98
CA PRO A 201 2.02 2.33 12.52
C PRO A 201 3.21 3.20 12.11
N LEU A 202 3.10 3.91 10.98
CA LEU A 202 4.12 4.89 10.57
C LEU A 202 4.25 6.07 11.55
N ASP A 203 3.18 6.47 12.23
CA ASP A 203 3.20 7.57 13.20
C ASP A 203 3.91 7.18 14.51
N GLU A 204 4.10 5.88 14.75
CA GLU A 204 4.82 5.35 15.92
C GLU A 204 6.32 5.20 15.65
N ILE A 205 6.73 5.17 14.38
CA ILE A 205 8.14 5.20 14.01
C ILE A 205 8.61 6.64 14.22
N ASN A 206 9.50 6.87 15.18
CA ASN A 206 10.12 8.19 15.34
C ASN A 206 11.01 8.49 14.12
N LEU A 207 10.44 9.25 13.19
CA LEU A 207 11.05 9.63 11.91
C LEU A 207 11.60 11.07 11.94
N GLU A 208 11.56 11.77 13.07
CA GLU A 208 12.04 13.16 13.19
C GLU A 208 13.55 13.27 12.89
N GLU A 209 14.31 12.24 13.23
CA GLU A 209 15.73 12.09 12.87
C GLU A 209 16.00 11.97 11.35
N ILE A 210 14.99 11.70 10.51
CA ILE A 210 15.17 11.47 9.06
C ILE A 210 14.84 12.71 8.23
N THR A 211 14.03 13.62 8.77
CA THR A 211 13.70 14.90 8.13
C THR A 211 14.79 15.95 8.31
N GLU A 212 15.57 15.88 9.38
CA GLU A 212 16.67 16.84 9.65
C GLU A 212 17.88 16.64 8.71
N ILE A 213 18.17 15.41 8.29
CA ILE A 213 19.33 15.10 7.43
C ILE A 213 19.19 15.71 6.02
N ALA A 214 17.98 16.07 5.57
CA ALA A 214 17.79 16.73 4.27
C ALA A 214 18.07 18.24 4.29
N HIS A 215 18.24 18.84 5.47
CA HIS A 215 18.46 20.28 5.64
C HIS A 215 19.92 20.67 5.97
N GLU A 216 20.78 19.71 6.32
CA GLU A 216 22.20 19.98 6.66
C GLU A 216 23.17 19.90 5.47
N GLU A 217 22.72 19.51 4.26
CA GLU A 217 23.56 19.50 3.04
C GLU A 217 23.27 20.68 2.09
N LYS A 218 23.10 21.90 2.62
CA LYS A 218 23.06 23.13 1.83
C LYS A 218 24.18 24.09 2.19
#